data_AF-A0A7Y0N287-F1
#
_entry.id   AF-A0A7Y0N287-F1
#
_cell.length_a   1.000
_cell.length_b   1.000
_cell.length_c   1.000
_cell.angle_alpha   90.00
_cell.angle_beta   90.00
_cell.angle_gamma   90.00
#
_symmetry.space_group_name_H-M   'P 1'
#
loop_
_entity.id
_entity.type
_entity.pdbx_description
1 polymer ?
#
loop_
_entity_poly.entity_id
_entity_poly.type
_entity_poly.pdbx_seq_one_letter_code
_entity_poly.pdbx_strand_id
1 'polypeptide(L)'
;DTSWIKGYTQTLEPQLQYLYVPEEDQTNIYNYDTTLLQTDYYGLFRSRKYSGIDKIASANQLSYGASTRFFDDDYKERLNVSFGQIYYFDKKTKISNSPNIPDETTNYSSWAVEADFNYNDYLFYHGGVQYDIDLSSMQLANSTLEYQFNGGFI
;
A
#
# COMPACT_ATOMS: atom_id res chain seq x y z
N ASP A 1 -23.26 -10.78 18.19
CA ASP A 1 -23.22 -9.33 17.92
C ASP A 1 -21.94 -8.74 18.48
N THR A 2 -20.97 -8.48 17.61
CA THR A 2 -19.68 -7.87 17.98
C THR A 2 -19.60 -6.50 17.32
N SER A 3 -20.48 -5.57 17.73
CA SER A 3 -20.37 -4.16 17.35
C SER A 3 -19.98 -3.36 18.60
N TRP A 4 -18.79 -2.77 18.55
CA TRP A 4 -18.23 -1.97 19.65
C TRP A 4 -18.81 -0.55 19.67
N ILE A 5 -19.51 -0.17 18.60
CA ILE A 5 -20.22 1.09 18.40
C ILE A 5 -21.64 0.72 17.96
N LYS A 6 -22.66 1.24 18.65
CA LYS A 6 -24.06 1.02 18.25
C LYS A 6 -24.33 1.70 16.91
N GLY A 7 -24.98 1.00 15.99
CA GLY A 7 -25.33 1.52 14.66
C GLY A 7 -24.21 1.50 13.62
N TYR A 8 -23.11 0.76 13.91
CA TYR A 8 -22.01 0.57 12.96
C TYR A 8 -21.68 -0.91 12.81
N THR A 9 -21.47 -1.33 11.57
CA THR A 9 -20.98 -2.67 11.22
C THR A 9 -19.49 -2.59 10.94
N GLN A 10 -18.70 -3.34 11.70
CA GLN A 10 -17.25 -3.45 11.48
C GLN A 10 -16.93 -4.74 10.71
N THR A 11 -16.02 -4.64 9.76
CA THR A 11 -15.42 -5.80 9.08
C THR A 11 -13.91 -5.78 9.24
N LEU A 12 -13.30 -6.97 9.28
CA LEU A 12 -11.86 -7.16 9.25
C LEU A 12 -11.54 -8.07 8.06
N GLU A 13 -10.76 -7.55 7.12
CA GLU A 13 -10.43 -8.15 5.84
C GLU A 13 -8.93 -8.47 5.78
N PRO A 14 -8.48 -9.62 6.32
CA PRO A 14 -7.09 -10.04 6.16
C PRO A 14 -6.80 -10.48 4.71
N GLN A 15 -5.64 -10.12 4.19
CA GLN A 15 -5.19 -10.46 2.84
C GLN A 15 -3.76 -11.00 2.84
N LEU A 16 -3.54 -12.08 2.07
CA LEU A 16 -2.25 -12.74 1.90
C LEU A 16 -2.00 -13.04 0.43
N GLN A 17 -0.78 -12.81 -0.06
CA GLN A 17 -0.37 -13.11 -1.44
C GLN A 17 1.08 -13.58 -1.47
N TYR A 18 1.31 -14.75 -2.06
CA TYR A 18 2.66 -15.22 -2.39
C TYR A 18 2.96 -14.97 -3.87
N LEU A 19 4.15 -14.44 -4.16
CA LEU A 19 4.61 -14.15 -5.51
C LEU A 19 6.00 -14.74 -5.75
N TYR A 20 6.08 -15.59 -6.79
CA TYR A 20 7.33 -16.14 -7.29
C TYR A 20 7.51 -15.83 -8.77
N VAL A 21 8.65 -15.23 -9.12
CA VAL A 21 9.07 -14.93 -10.49
C VAL A 21 10.56 -15.30 -10.58
N PRO A 22 10.96 -16.22 -11.48
CA PRO A 22 12.36 -16.60 -11.65
C PRO A 22 13.21 -15.42 -12.14
N GLU A 23 14.51 -15.49 -11.89
CA GLU A 23 15.47 -14.52 -12.39
C GLU A 23 15.87 -14.87 -13.82
N GLU A 24 15.79 -13.87 -14.72
CA GLU A 24 16.12 -13.98 -16.13
C GLU A 24 16.98 -12.78 -16.54
N ASP A 25 17.99 -13.02 -17.39
CA ASP A 25 18.88 -11.98 -17.90
C ASP A 25 18.15 -11.11 -18.95
N GLN A 26 17.95 -9.85 -18.60
CA GLN A 26 17.27 -8.84 -19.43
C GLN A 26 18.23 -7.74 -19.90
N THR A 27 19.55 -7.93 -19.78
CA THR A 27 20.56 -6.90 -20.16
C THR A 27 20.54 -6.55 -21.65
N ASN A 28 20.04 -7.43 -22.50
CA ASN A 28 19.90 -7.22 -23.95
C ASN A 28 18.62 -6.45 -24.34
N ILE A 29 17.76 -6.09 -23.38
CA ILE A 29 16.52 -5.35 -23.61
C ILE A 29 16.73 -3.92 -23.08
N TYR A 30 16.43 -2.92 -23.92
CA TYR A 30 16.53 -1.52 -23.51
C TYR A 30 15.28 -1.10 -22.73
N ASN A 31 15.44 -0.19 -21.76
CA ASN A 31 14.32 0.36 -20.99
C ASN A 31 13.70 1.53 -21.76
N TYR A 32 12.49 1.38 -22.29
CA TYR A 32 11.76 2.44 -23.00
C TYR A 32 10.75 3.14 -22.08
N ASP A 33 9.83 2.36 -21.50
CA ASP A 33 8.73 2.86 -20.65
C ASP A 33 8.79 2.30 -19.21
N THR A 34 9.99 1.93 -18.77
CA THR A 34 10.27 1.31 -17.48
C THR A 34 10.64 2.34 -16.41
N THR A 35 9.79 2.47 -15.39
CA THR A 35 10.09 3.17 -14.13
C THR A 35 9.64 2.35 -12.94
N LEU A 36 10.26 2.57 -11.78
CA LEU A 36 9.89 1.91 -10.54
C LEU A 36 8.55 2.48 -10.04
N LEU A 37 7.58 1.60 -9.80
CA LEU A 37 6.27 1.98 -9.32
C LEU A 37 6.30 2.24 -7.81
N GLN A 38 5.66 3.32 -7.40
CA GLN A 38 5.41 3.59 -5.98
C GLN A 38 4.58 2.45 -5.37
N THR A 39 4.92 2.07 -4.13
CA THR A 39 4.28 0.96 -3.43
C THR A 39 3.48 1.49 -2.25
N ASP A 40 2.24 1.87 -2.51
CA ASP A 40 1.22 2.17 -1.50
C ASP A 40 0.63 0.85 -0.93
N TYR A 41 -0.39 0.90 -0.06
CA TYR A 41 -0.96 -0.31 0.54
C TYR A 41 -1.44 -1.30 -0.53
N TYR A 42 -2.19 -0.82 -1.52
CA TYR A 42 -2.67 -1.65 -2.62
C TYR A 42 -1.52 -2.16 -3.51
N GLY A 43 -0.47 -1.36 -3.66
CA GLY A 43 0.76 -1.70 -4.37
C GLY A 43 1.54 -2.85 -3.75
N LEU A 44 1.37 -3.15 -2.46
CA LEU A 44 1.99 -4.30 -1.80
C LEU A 44 1.59 -5.64 -2.45
N PHE A 45 0.36 -5.71 -2.97
CA PHE A 45 -0.22 -6.92 -3.60
C PHE A 45 -0.11 -6.89 -5.13
N ARG A 46 0.67 -5.96 -5.68
CA ARG A 46 0.89 -5.85 -7.11
C ARG A 46 1.93 -6.88 -7.56
N SER A 47 1.65 -7.58 -8.65
CA SER A 47 2.54 -8.59 -9.22
C SER A 47 3.76 -8.03 -9.96
N ARG A 48 3.84 -6.70 -10.15
CA ARG A 48 4.90 -6.01 -10.89
C ARG A 48 5.46 -4.82 -10.12
N LYS A 49 6.78 -4.66 -10.17
CA LYS A 49 7.50 -3.54 -9.54
C LYS A 49 7.79 -2.39 -10.52
N TYR A 50 7.95 -2.70 -11.81
CA TYR A 50 8.20 -1.71 -12.84
C TYR A 50 6.97 -1.48 -13.72
N SER A 51 6.86 -0.29 -14.30
CA SER A 51 5.93 -0.02 -15.40
C SER A 51 6.38 -0.70 -16.69
N GLY A 52 5.45 -0.82 -17.64
CA GLY A 52 5.74 -1.40 -18.95
C GLY A 52 5.93 -2.91 -18.92
N ILE A 53 6.66 -3.40 -19.92
CA ILE A 53 7.00 -4.82 -20.10
C ILE A 53 8.49 -5.08 -20.31
N ASP A 54 9.31 -4.02 -20.46
CA ASP A 54 10.73 -4.18 -20.79
C ASP A 54 11.55 -4.78 -19.63
N LYS A 55 11.07 -4.58 -18.39
CA LYS A 55 11.74 -5.07 -17.18
C LYS A 55 10.78 -5.76 -16.22
N ILE A 56 11.01 -7.04 -16.00
CA ILE A 56 10.31 -7.86 -15.01
C ILE A 56 11.30 -8.21 -13.89
N ALA A 57 11.03 -7.73 -12.68
CA ALA A 57 11.85 -8.05 -11.51
C ALA A 57 11.61 -9.50 -11.08
N SER A 58 12.68 -10.22 -10.75
CA SER A 58 12.56 -11.48 -10.02
C SER A 58 11.88 -11.23 -8.66
N ALA A 59 11.13 -12.22 -8.19
CA ALA A 59 10.36 -12.10 -6.97
C ALA A 59 10.32 -13.44 -6.24
N ASN A 60 10.54 -13.40 -4.94
CA ASN A 60 10.22 -14.50 -4.06
C ASN A 60 9.80 -13.89 -2.72
N GLN A 61 8.50 -13.59 -2.61
CA GLN A 61 7.98 -12.73 -1.56
C GLN A 61 6.55 -13.12 -1.13
N LEU A 62 6.22 -12.81 0.13
CA LEU A 62 4.90 -12.94 0.73
C LEU A 62 4.41 -11.56 1.16
N SER A 63 3.40 -11.03 0.48
CA SER A 63 2.70 -9.83 0.89
C SER A 63 1.58 -10.18 1.86
N TYR A 64 1.48 -9.46 2.96
CA TYR A 64 0.41 -9.62 3.94
C TYR A 64 -0.09 -8.26 4.41
N GLY A 65 -1.38 -8.21 4.72
CA GLY A 65 -2.00 -7.00 5.23
C GLY A 65 -3.41 -7.28 5.74
N ALA A 66 -4.00 -6.27 6.33
CA ALA A 66 -5.40 -6.31 6.72
C ALA A 66 -6.00 -4.92 6.59
N SER A 67 -7.27 -4.91 6.19
CA SER A 67 -8.10 -3.71 6.16
C SER A 67 -9.23 -3.86 7.18
N THR A 68 -9.51 -2.83 7.95
CA THR A 68 -10.72 -2.74 8.78
C THR A 68 -11.62 -1.67 8.22
N ARG A 69 -12.88 -1.99 8.01
CA ARG A 69 -13.89 -1.05 7.50
C ARG A 69 -15.02 -0.90 8.49
N PHE A 70 -15.55 0.32 8.61
CA PHE A 70 -16.73 0.64 9.40
C PHE A 70 -17.82 1.16 8.49
N PHE A 71 -18.96 0.50 8.54
CA PHE A 71 -20.18 0.86 7.80
C PHE A 71 -21.21 1.42 8.78
N ASP A 72 -21.96 2.45 8.38
CA ASP A 72 -23.10 2.94 9.13
C ASP A 72 -24.36 2.06 8.92
N ASP A 73 -25.48 2.47 9.52
CA ASP A 73 -26.77 1.77 9.41
C ASP A 73 -27.33 1.74 7.96
N ASP A 74 -26.87 2.65 7.09
CA ASP A 74 -27.20 2.69 5.66
C ASP A 74 -26.23 1.84 4.81
N TYR A 75 -25.34 1.06 5.46
CA TYR A 75 -24.26 0.29 4.85
C TYR A 75 -23.26 1.13 4.03
N LYS A 76 -23.12 2.43 4.34
CA LYS A 76 -22.10 3.28 3.74
C LYS A 76 -20.80 3.16 4.53
N GLU A 77 -19.69 2.97 3.82
CA GLU A 77 -18.36 2.98 4.42
C GLU A 77 -18.01 4.39 4.92
N ARG A 78 -17.73 4.50 6.23
CA ARG A 78 -17.38 5.76 6.90
C ARG A 78 -15.92 5.84 7.27
N LEU A 79 -15.28 4.70 7.49
CA LEU A 79 -13.86 4.62 7.83
C LEU A 79 -13.28 3.33 7.25
N ASN A 80 -12.13 3.45 6.59
CA ASN A 80 -11.29 2.33 6.19
C ASN A 80 -9.88 2.61 6.67
N VAL A 81 -9.28 1.64 7.34
CA VAL A 81 -7.87 1.70 7.74
C VAL A 81 -7.22 0.41 7.28
N SER A 82 -6.14 0.55 6.52
CA SER A 82 -5.42 -0.54 5.90
C SER A 82 -3.95 -0.51 6.30
N PHE A 83 -3.40 -1.69 6.62
CA PHE A 83 -2.00 -1.86 6.98
C PHE A 83 -1.45 -3.08 6.27
N GLY A 84 -0.25 -2.97 5.70
CA GLY A 84 0.41 -4.11 5.09
C GLY A 84 1.93 -4.00 5.01
N GLN A 85 2.53 -5.13 4.68
CA GLN A 85 3.97 -5.30 4.50
C GLN A 85 4.27 -6.47 3.57
N ILE A 86 5.45 -6.47 2.96
CA ILE A 86 6.00 -7.60 2.19
C ILE A 86 7.14 -8.23 2.97
N TYR A 87 7.14 -9.55 3.08
CA TYR A 87 8.27 -10.37 3.49
C TYR A 87 8.98 -10.95 2.26
N TYR A 88 10.28 -10.74 2.16
CA TYR A 88 11.14 -11.26 1.10
C TYR A 88 11.83 -12.54 1.57
N PHE A 89 11.59 -13.65 0.86
CA PHE A 89 12.35 -14.89 1.08
C PHE A 89 13.77 -14.80 0.52
N ASP A 90 13.94 -14.03 -0.57
CA ASP A 90 15.24 -13.67 -1.11
C ASP A 90 15.45 -12.16 -1.05
N LYS A 91 16.37 -11.73 -0.18
CA LYS A 91 16.74 -10.31 0.00
C LYS A 91 17.19 -9.64 -1.30
N LYS A 92 17.78 -10.37 -2.25
CA LYS A 92 18.25 -9.79 -3.52
C LYS A 92 17.11 -9.24 -4.38
N THR A 93 15.90 -9.78 -4.19
CA THR A 93 14.69 -9.33 -4.90
C THR A 93 14.09 -8.07 -4.28
N LYS A 94 14.55 -7.65 -3.10
CA LYS A 94 14.16 -6.39 -2.47
C LYS A 94 14.76 -5.24 -3.25
N ILE A 95 13.90 -4.35 -3.74
CA ILE A 95 14.30 -3.12 -4.42
C ILE A 95 14.00 -1.98 -3.44
N SER A 96 15.01 -1.17 -3.13
CA SER A 96 14.84 0.04 -2.31
C SER A 96 14.85 1.28 -3.20
N ASN A 97 14.06 2.28 -2.82
CA ASN A 97 14.00 3.58 -3.47
C ASN A 97 15.13 4.52 -3.00
N SER A 98 15.95 4.11 -2.03
CA SER A 98 16.99 4.94 -1.43
C SER A 98 18.40 4.51 -1.87
N PRO A 99 19.29 5.44 -2.23
CA PRO A 99 20.68 5.13 -2.56
C PRO A 99 21.56 4.82 -1.34
N ASN A 100 21.11 5.16 -0.12
CA ASN A 100 21.83 4.92 1.13
C ASN A 100 21.25 3.73 1.88
N ILE A 101 21.37 2.54 1.30
CA ILE A 101 20.91 1.30 1.93
C ILE A 101 22.00 0.82 2.91
N PRO A 102 21.67 0.50 4.17
CA PRO A 102 22.61 -0.18 5.06
C PRO A 102 23.07 -1.52 4.47
N ASP A 103 24.33 -1.90 4.69
CA ASP A 103 24.90 -3.17 4.20
C ASP A 103 24.10 -4.41 4.68
N GLU A 104 23.38 -4.27 5.80
CA GLU A 104 22.44 -5.28 6.31
C GLU A 104 21.01 -4.75 6.29
N THR A 105 20.24 -5.15 5.27
CA THR A 105 18.79 -4.92 5.20
C THR A 105 18.01 -6.07 5.83
N THR A 106 16.86 -5.75 6.42
CA THR A 106 15.92 -6.78 6.85
C THR A 106 15.24 -7.46 5.66
N ASN A 107 14.61 -8.62 5.90
CA ASN A 107 13.78 -9.31 4.91
C ASN A 107 12.44 -8.60 4.67
N TYR A 108 12.18 -7.44 5.26
CA TYR A 108 10.87 -6.80 5.19
C TYR A 108 10.91 -5.56 4.28
N SER A 109 9.80 -5.28 3.60
CA SER A 109 9.58 -3.97 2.99
C SER A 109 9.28 -2.93 4.06
N SER A 110 9.24 -1.66 3.63
CA SER A 110 8.53 -0.61 4.35
C SER A 110 7.10 -1.06 4.69
N TRP A 111 6.61 -0.62 5.84
CA TRP A 111 5.19 -0.67 6.15
C TRP A 111 4.45 0.32 5.26
N ALA A 112 3.26 -0.07 4.78
CA ALA A 112 2.32 0.86 4.15
C ALA A 112 1.05 0.91 4.99
N VAL A 113 0.62 2.13 5.32
CA VAL A 113 -0.61 2.39 6.08
C VAL A 113 -1.43 3.42 5.32
N GLU A 114 -2.71 3.14 5.15
CA GLU A 114 -3.67 4.04 4.52
C GLU A 114 -4.92 4.16 5.36
N ALA A 115 -5.50 5.36 5.37
CA ALA A 115 -6.73 5.65 6.08
C ALA A 115 -7.63 6.55 5.23
N ASP A 116 -8.87 6.13 5.05
CA ASP A 116 -9.93 6.89 4.40
C ASP A 116 -11.05 7.12 5.41
N PHE A 117 -11.54 8.35 5.49
CA PHE A 117 -12.62 8.72 6.39
C PHE A 117 -13.63 9.62 5.68
N ASN A 118 -14.90 9.23 5.77
CA ASN A 118 -16.04 10.00 5.26
C ASN A 118 -16.93 10.35 6.46
N TYR A 119 -17.00 11.64 6.78
CA TYR A 119 -17.91 12.18 7.77
C TYR A 119 -19.12 12.82 7.09
N ASN A 120 -20.28 12.17 7.24
CA ASN A 120 -21.59 12.66 6.84
C ASN A 120 -21.68 13.17 5.38
N ASP A 121 -20.90 12.57 4.47
CA ASP A 121 -20.89 12.88 3.03
C ASP A 121 -20.53 14.34 2.68
N TYR A 122 -19.95 15.12 3.60
CA TYR A 122 -19.50 16.50 3.35
C TYR A 122 -18.03 16.73 3.70
N LEU A 123 -17.42 15.85 4.48
CA LEU A 123 -16.01 15.97 4.86
C LEU A 123 -15.32 14.64 4.61
N PHE A 124 -14.33 14.65 3.73
CA PHE A 124 -13.55 13.50 3.33
C PHE A 124 -12.11 13.71 3.75
N TYR A 125 -11.49 12.66 4.26
CA TYR A 125 -10.09 12.64 4.62
C TYR A 125 -9.44 11.39 4.01
N HIS A 126 -8.28 11.57 3.40
CA HIS A 126 -7.42 10.49 2.92
C HIS A 126 -6.00 10.74 3.43
N GLY A 127 -5.39 9.71 4.01
CA GLY A 127 -4.01 9.75 4.49
C GLY A 127 -3.28 8.47 4.17
N GLY A 128 -2.02 8.59 3.75
CA GLY A 128 -1.13 7.47 3.47
C GLY A 128 0.24 7.72 4.06
N VAL A 129 0.86 6.68 4.62
CA VAL A 129 2.24 6.73 5.12
C VAL A 129 3.00 5.45 4.82
N GLN A 130 4.27 5.61 4.48
CA GLN A 130 5.22 4.50 4.33
C GLN A 130 6.43 4.71 5.20
N TYR A 131 6.71 3.72 6.03
CA TYR A 131 7.83 3.75 6.98
C TYR A 131 8.82 2.62 6.71
N ASP A 132 10.07 2.98 6.44
CA ASP A 132 11.14 2.01 6.22
C ASP A 132 11.91 1.77 7.52
N ILE A 133 11.89 0.52 7.98
CA ILE A 133 12.53 0.09 9.23
C ILE A 133 14.05 0.09 9.08
N ASP A 134 14.57 -0.29 7.90
CA ASP A 134 16.02 -0.35 7.67
C ASP A 134 16.64 1.05 7.69
N LEU A 135 15.91 2.03 7.14
CA LEU A 135 16.32 3.44 7.13
C LEU A 135 15.85 4.22 8.36
N SER A 136 15.06 3.59 9.23
CA SER A 136 14.42 4.21 10.40
C SER A 136 13.74 5.55 10.07
N SER A 137 13.18 5.67 8.86
CA SER A 137 12.68 6.94 8.32
C SER A 137 11.43 6.76 7.48
N MET A 138 10.58 7.79 7.53
CA MET A 138 9.38 7.88 6.70
C MET A 138 9.79 8.16 5.26
N GLN A 139 9.44 7.26 4.34
CA GLN A 139 9.81 7.38 2.92
C GLN A 139 8.81 8.24 2.17
N LEU A 140 7.51 8.04 2.45
CA LEU A 140 6.41 8.72 1.79
C LEU A 140 5.32 9.02 2.82
N ALA A 141 4.73 10.21 2.71
CA ALA A 141 3.49 10.53 3.40
C ALA A 141 2.67 11.50 2.59
N ASN A 142 1.36 11.28 2.56
CA ASN A 142 0.38 12.12 1.92
C ASN A 142 -0.84 12.27 2.83
N SER A 143 -1.47 13.43 2.78
CA SER A 143 -2.65 13.74 3.58
C SER A 143 -3.50 14.73 2.79
N THR A 144 -4.80 14.47 2.71
CA THR A 144 -5.75 15.29 1.98
C THR A 144 -7.03 15.37 2.78
N LEU A 145 -7.55 16.59 2.91
CA LEU A 145 -8.82 16.88 3.57
C LEU A 145 -9.68 17.68 2.59
N GLU A 146 -10.90 17.23 2.35
CA GLU A 146 -11.83 17.83 1.41
C GLU A 146 -13.15 18.11 2.12
N TYR A 147 -13.62 19.35 2.01
CA TYR A 147 -14.94 19.76 2.48
C TYR A 147 -15.82 20.12 1.28
N GLN A 148 -16.93 19.39 1.13
CA GLN A 148 -17.89 19.59 0.05
C GLN A 148 -19.12 20.34 0.58
N PHE A 149 -19.43 21.46 -0.05
CA PHE A 149 -20.62 22.26 0.24
C PHE A 149 -21.62 22.13 -0.92
N ASN A 150 -22.86 21.73 -0.61
CA ASN A 150 -23.92 21.52 -1.61
C ASN A 150 -24.55 22.81 -2.18
N GLY A 151 -23.96 23.97 -1.94
CA GLY A 151 -24.34 25.19 -2.65
C GLY A 151 -23.66 25.20 -4.01
N GLY A 152 -24.39 24.84 -5.06
CA GLY A 152 -23.89 24.90 -6.43
C GLY A 152 -23.23 26.24 -6.78
N PHE A 153 -22.41 26.25 -7.83
CA PHE A 153 -21.81 27.48 -8.37
C PHE A 153 -22.93 28.49 -8.68
N ILE A 154 -22.82 29.69 -8.11
CA ILE A 154 -23.69 30.83 -8.42
C ILE A 154 -23.30 31.40 -9.79
#